data_AF-A0A5Q4G9V5-F1
#
_entry.id   AF-A0A5Q4G9V5-F1
#
_cell.length_a   1.000
_cell.length_b   1.000
_cell.length_c   1.000
_cell.angle_alpha   90.00
_cell.angle_beta   90.00
_cell.angle_gamma   90.00
#
_symmetry.space_group_name_H-M   'P 1'
#
loop_
_entity.id
_entity.type
_entity.pdbx_description
1 polymer ?
#
loop_
_entity_poly.entity_id
_entity_poly.type
_entity_poly.pdbx_seq_one_letter_code
_entity_poly.pdbx_strand_id
1 'polypeptide(L)' 'MAGESTAEEDRMRAFKGIVREGRVELAEGVSLPEGTIVTVTVGETELLRATFRAALRRNTRRRSRGRRWGPVYTATDTTG' A
#
# COMPACT_ATOMS: atom_id res chain seq x y z
N MET A 1 3.87 37.26 22.27
CA MET A 1 4.91 36.36 21.73
C MET A 1 4.30 35.57 20.59
N ALA A 2 4.43 36.04 19.36
CA ALA A 2 4.01 35.34 18.14
C ALA A 2 4.81 35.94 16.98
N GLY A 3 5.86 35.25 16.54
CA GLY A 3 6.73 35.80 15.49
C GLY A 3 7.88 34.93 15.02
N GLU A 4 7.94 33.63 15.36
CA GLU A 4 9.04 32.75 14.95
C GLU A 4 8.62 31.50 14.14
N SER A 5 7.32 31.22 13.96
CA SER A 5 6.88 29.95 13.34
C SER A 5 6.85 29.94 11.80
N THR A 6 6.96 31.07 11.13
CA THR A 6 6.70 31.17 9.67
C THR A 6 7.92 30.83 8.80
N ALA A 7 9.15 30.98 9.33
CA ALA A 7 10.37 30.80 8.54
C ALA A 7 10.73 29.33 8.24
N GLU A 8 10.24 28.39 9.06
CA GLU A 8 10.45 26.96 8.84
C GLU A 8 9.42 26.38 7.86
N GLU A 9 8.18 26.88 7.90
CA GLU A 9 7.12 26.50 6.97
C GLU A 9 7.46 26.87 5.52
N ASP A 10 8.10 28.03 5.28
CA ASP A 10 8.60 28.44 3.96
C ASP A 10 9.72 27.54 3.42
N ARG A 11 10.39 26.76 4.28
CA ARG A 11 11.42 25.77 3.90
C ARG A 11 10.86 24.36 3.73
N MET A 12 9.67 24.07 4.27
CA MET A 12 9.02 22.78 4.10
C MET A 12 8.21 22.73 2.81
N ARG A 13 8.63 21.88 1.89
CA ARG A 13 7.89 21.64 0.65
C ARG A 13 7.06 20.36 0.77
N ALA A 14 5.75 20.48 0.59
CA ALA A 14 4.87 19.33 0.48
C ALA A 14 4.99 18.69 -0.90
N PHE A 15 5.19 17.38 -0.94
CA PHE A 15 5.20 16.59 -2.17
C PHE A 15 4.06 15.60 -2.16
N LYS A 16 3.31 15.54 -3.27
CA LYS A 16 2.25 14.56 -3.43
C LYS A 16 2.86 13.21 -3.80
N GLY A 17 2.49 12.18 -3.07
CA GLY A 17 2.88 10.81 -3.36
C GLY A 17 1.77 9.81 -3.04
N ILE A 18 1.95 8.59 -3.52
CA ILE A 18 1.09 7.44 -3.23
C ILE A 18 1.95 6.29 -2.73
N VAL A 19 1.43 5.52 -1.78
CA VAL A 19 2.13 4.32 -1.32
C VAL A 19 1.86 3.17 -2.28
N ARG A 20 2.92 2.60 -2.86
CA ARG A 20 2.89 1.36 -3.63
C ARG A 20 3.93 0.40 -3.08
N GLU A 21 3.54 -0.85 -2.87
CA GLU A 21 4.43 -1.91 -2.38
C GLU A 21 5.21 -1.53 -1.10
N GLY A 22 4.59 -0.71 -0.23
CA GLY A 22 5.20 -0.24 1.01
C GLY A 22 6.17 0.94 0.85
N ARG A 23 6.30 1.52 -0.34
CA ARG A 23 7.15 2.68 -0.64
C ARG A 23 6.32 3.87 -1.11
N VAL A 24 6.75 5.08 -0.77
CA VAL A 24 6.13 6.32 -1.27
C VAL A 24 6.66 6.59 -2.67
N GLU A 25 5.79 6.52 -3.68
CA GLU A 25 6.06 6.98 -5.04
C GLU A 25 5.57 8.43 -5.17
N LEU A 26 6.46 9.34 -5.55
CA LEU A 26 6.08 10.73 -5.84
C LEU A 26 5.32 10.83 -7.17
N ALA A 27 4.57 11.91 -7.35
CA ALA A 27 3.92 12.20 -8.62
C ALA A 27 4.91 12.29 -9.79
N GLU A 28 4.44 12.03 -11.01
CA GLU A 28 5.26 12.09 -12.22
C GLU A 28 5.96 13.45 -12.37
N GLY A 29 7.23 13.42 -12.79
CA GLY A 29 8.05 14.62 -12.95
C GLY A 29 8.60 15.20 -11.65
N VAL A 30 8.29 14.61 -10.49
CA VAL A 30 8.85 15.02 -9.19
C VAL A 30 9.95 14.05 -8.77
N SER A 31 11.14 14.58 -8.52
CA SER A 31 12.24 13.84 -7.91
C SER A 31 12.80 14.61 -6.72
N LEU A 32 13.30 13.86 -5.74
CA LEU A 32 14.07 14.39 -4.63
C LEU A 32 15.53 13.99 -4.82
N PRO A 33 16.49 14.85 -4.43
CA PRO A 33 17.91 14.48 -4.44
C PRO A 33 18.17 13.22 -3.61
N GLU A 34 19.11 12.40 -4.06
CA GLU A 34 19.55 11.23 -3.31
C GLU A 34 20.09 11.63 -1.94
N GLY A 35 19.79 10.82 -0.92
CA GLY A 35 20.17 11.11 0.48
C GLY A 35 19.26 12.11 1.19
N THR A 36 18.20 12.63 0.55
CA THR A 36 17.23 13.51 1.21
C THR A 36 16.47 12.75 2.30
N ILE A 37 16.56 13.22 3.55
CA ILE A 37 15.73 12.72 4.66
C ILE A 37 14.33 13.33 4.53
N VAL A 38 13.32 12.47 4.52
CA VAL A 38 11.92 12.89 4.36
C VAL A 38 11.08 12.49 5.57
N THR A 39 10.22 13.40 6.00
CA THR A 39 9.15 13.12 6.96
C THR A 39 7.85 12.96 6.19
N VAL A 40 7.14 11.85 6.42
CA VAL A 40 5.88 11.57 5.73
C VAL A 40 4.71 11.89 6.67
N THR A 41 3.93 12.90 6.30
CA THR A 41 2.68 13.24 6.98
C THR A 41 1.51 12.63 6.23
N VAL A 42 0.70 11.81 6.91
CA VAL A 42 -0.47 11.15 6.32
C VAL A 42 -1.71 11.56 7.10
N GLY A 43 -2.74 12.04 6.38
CA GLY A 43 -4.04 12.30 6.99
C GLY A 43 -4.71 11.01 7.46
N GLU A 44 -5.45 11.08 8.57
CA GLU A 44 -6.09 9.91 9.18
C GLU A 44 -7.09 9.23 8.23
N THR A 45 -7.86 10.04 7.49
CA THR A 45 -8.86 9.53 6.53
C THR A 45 -8.20 8.79 5.38
N GLU A 46 -7.09 9.30 4.86
CA GLU A 46 -6.30 8.69 3.79
C GLU A 46 -5.71 7.35 4.26
N LEU A 47 -5.15 7.33 5.47
CA LEU A 47 -4.59 6.12 6.07
C LEU A 47 -5.67 5.04 6.25
N LEU A 48 -6.85 5.41 6.76
CA LEU A 48 -7.97 4.50 6.95
C LEU A 48 -8.43 3.91 5.61
N ARG A 49 -8.62 4.75 4.58
CA ARG A 49 -9.01 4.32 3.23
C ARG A 49 -7.98 3.36 2.62
N ALA A 50 -6.69 3.67 2.76
CA ALA A 50 -5.61 2.81 2.27
C ALA A 50 -5.62 1.43 2.97
N THR A 51 -5.82 1.43 4.29
CA THR A 51 -5.88 0.21 5.12
C THR A 51 -7.03 -0.70 4.70
N PHE A 52 -8.24 -0.17 4.52
CA PHE A 52 -9.38 -0.95 4.04
C PHE A 52 -9.15 -1.52 2.64
N ARG A 53 -8.62 -0.72 1.70
CA ARG A 53 -8.29 -1.19 0.35
C ARG A 53 -7.27 -2.34 0.38
N ALA A 54 -6.24 -2.23 1.23
CA ALA A 54 -5.24 -3.28 1.39
C ALA A 54 -5.85 -4.57 1.99
N ALA A 55 -6.74 -4.46 2.97
CA ALA A 55 -7.45 -5.59 3.55
C ALA A 55 -8.34 -6.32 2.52
N LEU A 56 -9.10 -5.56 1.72
CA LEU A 56 -9.96 -6.11 0.66
C LEU A 56 -9.15 -6.86 -0.41
N ARG A 57 -8.05 -6.27 -0.89
CA ARG A 57 -7.15 -6.92 -1.87
C ARG A 57 -6.58 -8.24 -1.35
N ARG A 58 -6.24 -8.32 -0.06
CA ARG A 58 -5.77 -9.57 0.57
C ARG A 58 -6.86 -10.64 0.60
N ASN A 59 -8.10 -10.27 0.89
CA ASN A 59 -9.23 -11.22 0.91
C ASN A 59 -9.47 -11.83 -0.48
N THR A 60 -9.46 -11.02 -1.54
CA THR A 60 -9.67 -11.51 -2.92
C THR A 60 -8.61 -12.53 -3.35
N ARG A 61 -7.34 -12.32 -2.99
CA ARG A 61 -6.24 -13.28 -3.27
C ARG A 61 -6.38 -14.62 -2.54
N ARG A 62 -7.06 -14.66 -1.38
CA ARG A 62 -7.28 -15.92 -0.64
C ARG A 62 -8.38 -16.76 -1.28
N ARG A 63 -9.46 -16.13 -1.77
CA ARG A 63 -10.59 -16.86 -2.38
C ARG A 63 -10.23 -17.56 -3.69
N SER A 64 -9.27 -17.04 -4.46
CA SER A 64 -8.81 -17.68 -5.70
C SER A 64 -8.05 -19.00 -5.48
N ARG A 65 -7.53 -19.25 -4.27
CA ARG A 65 -6.86 -20.51 -3.92
C ARG A 65 -7.82 -21.61 -3.44
N GLY A 66 -9.06 -21.27 -3.13
CA GLY A 66 -10.07 -22.23 -2.65
C GLY A 66 -10.73 -23.10 -3.73
N ARG A 67 -10.38 -22.93 -5.02
CA ARG A 67 -10.98 -23.66 -6.15
C ARG A 67 -10.06 -24.72 -6.76
N ARG A 68 -9.19 -25.36 -5.98
CA ARG A 68 -8.32 -26.43 -6.49
C ARG A 68 -8.19 -27.59 -5.49
N TRP A 69 -9.31 -28.18 -5.09
CA TRP A 69 -9.34 -29.50 -4.47
C TRP A 69 -10.73 -30.13 -4.66
N GLY A 70 -10.99 -30.61 -5.86
CA GLY A 70 -11.98 -31.68 -6.03
C GLY A 70 -11.26 -33.01 -5.81
N PRO A 71 -11.78 -33.95 -5.01
CA PRO A 71 -11.19 -35.26 -4.90
C PRO A 71 -11.28 -35.95 -6.26
N VAL A 72 -10.12 -36.31 -6.83
CA VAL A 72 -10.07 -37.24 -7.96
C VAL A 72 -10.42 -38.61 -7.38
N TYR A 73 -11.68 -39.02 -7.51
CA TYR A 73 -12.07 -40.39 -7.24
C TYR A 73 -11.44 -41.27 -8.33
N THR A 74 -10.30 -41.90 -8.05
CA THR A 74 -9.81 -42.99 -8.89
C THR A 74 -10.62 -44.23 -8.55
N ALA A 75 -11.73 -44.42 -9.26
CA ALA A 75 -12.33 -45.74 -9.36
C ALA A 75 -11.37 -46.63 -10.16
N THR A 76 -10.63 -47.48 -9.47
CA THR A 76 -10.13 -48.71 -10.09
C THR A 76 -10.84 -49.85 -9.38
N ASP A 77 -11.89 -50.29 -10.05
CA ASP A 77 -12.69 -51.46 -9.71
C ASP A 77 -11.82 -52.69 -9.48
N THR A 78 -12.21 -53.42 -8.44
CA THR A 78 -12.04 -54.86 -8.29
C THR A 78 -12.35 -55.60 -9.59
N THR A 79 -11.40 -56.41 -10.09
CA THR A 79 -11.61 -57.77 -10.67
C THR A 79 -10.25 -58.33 -11.08
N GLY A 80 -9.92 -59.53 -10.58
CA GLY A 80 -8.73 -60.30 -10.92
C GLY A 80 -8.36 -61.27 -9.81
#